data_AF-A0AAU2CGI3-F1
#
_entry.id   AF-A0AAU2CGI3-F1
#
_cell.length_a   1.000
_cell.length_b   1.000
_cell.length_c   1.000
_cell.angle_alpha   90.00
_cell.angle_beta   90.00
_cell.angle_gamma   90.00
#
_symmetry.space_group_name_H-M   'P 1'
#
loop_
_entity.id
_entity.type
_entity.pdbx_description
1 polymer ?
#
loop_
_entity_poly.entity_id
_entity_poly.type
_entity_poly.pdbx_seq_one_letter_code
_entity_poly.pdbx_strand_id
1 'polypeptide(L)'
;MLRVLDKPAASWELALRPGQDARLLGDGEFYGFGVDTATACFLDASARDTLPKLFEQQQMEGSPWGPDSHSCTVSDPVSGANLIAYPSGRGDGSYPVWIGRDADGAVTCLVADMLVLHDADTLPPTERSATCLSPFAPRVEDRRDAPFTSPGSTIEFIDAQIADIVEFKQELRSRRRN
;
A
#
# COMPACT_ATOMS: atom_id res chain seq x y z
N MET A 1 -6.51 5.59 -4.29
CA MET A 1 -7.13 6.92 -4.12
C MET A 1 -7.92 6.95 -2.82
N LEU A 2 -7.72 7.95 -1.99
CA LEU A 2 -8.53 8.24 -0.81
C LEU A 2 -9.51 9.37 -1.17
N ARG A 3 -10.82 9.12 -1.06
CA ARG A 3 -11.85 10.12 -1.35
C ARG A 3 -12.27 10.81 -0.05
N VAL A 4 -12.27 12.15 -0.07
CA VAL A 4 -12.66 13.03 1.05
C VAL A 4 -14.06 13.60 0.83
N LEU A 5 -14.32 14.12 -0.39
CA LEU A 5 -15.63 14.64 -0.78
C LEU A 5 -16.14 13.90 -2.02
N ASP A 6 -17.46 13.77 -2.12
CA ASP A 6 -18.12 13.23 -3.32
C ASP A 6 -18.34 14.34 -4.36
N LYS A 7 -17.22 14.91 -4.83
CA LYS A 7 -17.16 15.95 -5.86
C LYS A 7 -15.99 15.67 -6.81
N PRO A 8 -16.08 16.06 -8.08
CA PRO A 8 -14.96 15.91 -9.01
C PRO A 8 -13.81 16.88 -8.65
N ALA A 9 -12.57 16.42 -8.83
CA ALA A 9 -11.41 17.30 -8.83
C ALA A 9 -11.39 18.13 -10.13
N ALA A 10 -11.26 19.44 -9.99
CA ALA A 10 -11.06 20.41 -11.06
C ALA A 10 -9.57 20.77 -11.26
N SER A 11 -8.75 20.63 -10.22
CA SER A 11 -7.30 20.87 -10.27
C SER A 11 -6.53 19.87 -9.39
N TRP A 12 -5.22 19.77 -9.66
CA TRP A 12 -4.32 18.84 -9.00
C TRP A 12 -3.02 19.54 -8.60
N GLU A 13 -2.49 19.19 -7.42
CA GLU A 13 -1.19 19.65 -6.94
C GLU A 13 -0.44 18.53 -6.22
N LEU A 14 0.89 18.60 -6.20
CA LEU A 14 1.72 17.66 -5.46
C LEU A 14 1.62 17.95 -3.95
N ALA A 15 1.47 16.91 -3.13
CA ALA A 15 1.43 17.02 -1.67
C ALA A 15 2.83 17.27 -1.10
N LEU A 16 3.21 18.53 -0.98
CA LEU A 16 4.51 18.96 -0.47
C LEU A 16 4.55 19.01 1.07
N ARG A 17 5.70 18.67 1.64
CA ARG A 17 6.04 18.90 3.05
C ARG A 17 6.61 20.31 3.24
N PRO A 18 6.59 20.86 4.47
CA PRO A 18 7.26 22.12 4.77
C PRO A 18 8.70 22.13 4.27
N GLY A 19 9.06 23.16 3.49
CA GLY A 19 10.39 23.32 2.90
C GLY A 19 10.60 22.66 1.54
N GLN A 20 9.65 21.87 1.04
CA GLN A 20 9.69 21.35 -0.33
C GLN A 20 9.09 22.37 -1.31
N ASP A 21 9.70 22.49 -2.49
CA ASP A 21 9.29 23.42 -3.53
C ASP A 21 9.25 22.69 -4.87
N ALA A 22 8.04 22.52 -5.43
CA ALA A 22 7.84 21.82 -6.68
C ALA A 22 8.58 22.48 -7.86
N ARG A 23 8.93 23.77 -7.78
CA ARG A 23 9.68 24.49 -8.83
C ARG A 23 11.14 24.04 -8.96
N LEU A 24 11.64 23.30 -7.97
CA LEU A 24 12.99 22.74 -7.98
C LEU A 24 13.04 21.35 -8.61
N LEU A 25 11.90 20.77 -8.97
CA LEU A 25 11.81 19.46 -9.61
C LEU A 25 12.02 19.59 -11.12
N GLY A 26 12.87 18.74 -11.68
CA GLY A 26 12.98 18.51 -13.11
C GLY A 26 11.86 17.62 -13.67
N ASP A 27 11.94 17.34 -14.97
CA ASP A 27 10.96 16.49 -15.65
C ASP A 27 10.96 15.07 -15.06
N GLY A 28 9.78 14.60 -14.62
CA GLY A 28 9.60 13.29 -14.02
C GLY A 28 10.11 13.16 -12.58
N GLU A 29 10.70 14.22 -12.00
CA GLU A 29 11.11 14.22 -10.60
C GLU A 29 9.92 14.55 -9.67
N PHE A 30 9.98 14.01 -8.46
CA PHE A 30 8.94 14.25 -7.46
C PHE A 30 9.48 14.17 -6.03
N TYR A 31 8.76 14.82 -5.12
CA TYR A 31 8.84 14.52 -3.69
C TYR A 31 7.83 13.43 -3.35
N GLY A 32 8.25 12.44 -2.56
CA GLY A 32 7.41 11.29 -2.23
C GLY A 32 7.57 10.80 -0.80
N PHE A 33 6.68 9.90 -0.41
CA PHE A 33 6.80 9.13 0.82
C PHE A 33 7.52 7.80 0.54
N GLY A 34 8.39 7.40 1.45
CA GLY A 34 9.13 6.15 1.36
C GLY A 34 8.27 4.94 1.73
N VAL A 35 8.54 3.80 1.10
CA VAL A 35 8.00 2.50 1.45
C VAL A 35 9.15 1.49 1.42
N ASP A 36 9.30 0.71 2.50
CA ASP A 36 10.33 -0.34 2.62
C ASP A 36 9.72 -1.73 2.93
N THR A 37 8.39 -1.81 3.01
CA THR A 37 7.68 -3.01 3.50
C THR A 37 6.51 -3.39 2.59
N ALA A 38 6.54 -2.93 1.34
CA ALA A 38 5.44 -3.06 0.37
C ALA A 38 4.08 -2.57 0.91
N THR A 39 4.07 -1.72 1.95
CA THR A 39 2.87 -1.23 2.64
C THR A 39 2.94 0.29 2.75
N ALA A 40 1.89 0.94 2.28
CA ALA A 40 1.69 2.38 2.40
C ALA A 40 0.43 2.66 3.23
N CYS A 41 0.30 3.86 3.78
CA CYS A 41 -0.92 4.25 4.48
C CYS A 41 -1.23 5.74 4.39
N PHE A 42 -2.53 6.05 4.49
CA PHE A 42 -2.99 7.36 4.92
C PHE A 42 -3.30 7.29 6.41
N LEU A 43 -2.80 8.25 7.18
CA LEU A 43 -2.98 8.30 8.63
C LEU A 43 -3.55 9.66 9.03
N ASP A 44 -4.57 9.63 9.88
CA ASP A 44 -5.04 10.83 10.58
C ASP A 44 -3.94 11.35 11.51
N ALA A 45 -3.48 12.58 11.23
CA ALA A 45 -2.40 13.22 11.96
C ALA A 45 -2.71 13.44 13.45
N SER A 46 -3.98 13.51 13.85
CA SER A 46 -4.41 13.70 15.24
C SER A 46 -4.09 12.49 16.13
N ALA A 47 -3.98 11.29 15.54
CA ALA A 47 -3.74 10.03 16.24
C ALA A 47 -2.43 9.34 15.81
N ARG A 48 -1.44 10.12 15.37
CA ARG A 48 -0.13 9.65 14.91
C ARG A 48 0.62 8.74 15.89
N ASP A 49 0.38 8.90 17.19
CA ASP A 49 1.09 8.15 18.24
C ASP A 49 0.35 6.87 18.68
N THR A 50 -0.91 6.72 18.25
CA THR A 50 -1.82 5.62 18.64
C THR A 50 -2.09 4.68 17.47
N LEU A 51 -2.44 5.22 16.30
CA LEU A 51 -2.84 4.41 15.14
C LEU A 51 -1.75 3.44 14.64
N PRO A 52 -0.44 3.77 14.61
CA PRO A 52 0.58 2.81 14.22
C PRO A 52 0.63 1.59 15.15
N LYS A 53 0.46 1.80 16.45
CA LYS A 53 0.46 0.72 17.45
C LYS A 53 -0.76 -0.20 17.29
N LEU A 54 -1.92 0.40 17.03
CA LEU A 54 -3.15 -0.37 16.74
C LEU A 54 -2.99 -1.20 15.46
N PHE A 55 -2.38 -0.63 14.43
CA PHE A 55 -2.09 -1.35 13.19
C PHE A 55 -1.13 -2.52 13.42
N GLU A 56 -0.03 -2.30 14.14
CA GLU A 56 0.93 -3.35 14.52
C GLU A 56 0.27 -4.48 15.32
N GLN A 57 -0.59 -4.16 16.29
CA GLN A 57 -1.36 -5.16 17.04
C GLN A 57 -2.23 -6.02 16.13
N GLN A 58 -2.94 -5.39 15.20
CA GLN A 58 -3.77 -6.12 14.23
C GLN A 58 -2.93 -7.02 13.30
N GLN A 59 -1.71 -6.62 12.90
CA GLN A 59 -0.78 -7.50 12.15
C GLN A 59 -0.39 -8.74 12.96
N MET A 60 -0.17 -8.58 14.28
CA MET A 60 0.23 -9.69 15.14
C MET A 60 -0.91 -10.69 15.36
N GLU A 61 -2.15 -10.21 15.36
CA GLU A 61 -3.36 -11.03 15.52
C GLU A 61 -3.71 -11.83 14.24
N GLY A 62 -3.20 -11.40 13.08
CA GLY A 62 -3.37 -12.11 11.81
C GLY A 62 -3.06 -11.24 10.60
N SER A 63 -3.33 -11.77 9.40
CA SER A 63 -3.18 -10.96 8.19
C SER A 63 -4.13 -9.75 8.26
N PRO A 64 -3.62 -8.50 8.18
CA PRO A 64 -4.45 -7.30 8.09
C PRO A 64 -5.24 -7.27 6.77
N TRP A 65 -4.73 -7.99 5.78
CA TRP A 65 -5.29 -8.14 4.45
C TRP A 65 -6.22 -9.35 4.55
N GLY A 66 -7.53 -9.08 4.68
CA GLY A 66 -8.52 -10.12 4.44
C GLY A 66 -8.30 -10.75 3.05
N PRO A 67 -8.77 -11.98 2.80
CA PRO A 67 -8.48 -12.72 1.57
C PRO A 67 -8.80 -11.96 0.27
N ASP A 68 -9.75 -11.00 0.34
CA ASP A 68 -10.18 -10.17 -0.79
C ASP A 68 -9.94 -8.66 -0.56
N SER A 69 -9.16 -8.28 0.46
CA SER A 69 -9.03 -6.87 0.87
C SER A 69 -7.77 -6.23 0.30
N HIS A 70 -7.95 -5.26 -0.59
CA HIS A 70 -6.86 -4.43 -1.14
C HIS A 70 -6.48 -3.24 -0.24
N SER A 71 -7.07 -3.16 0.95
CA SER A 71 -6.72 -2.20 1.99
C SER A 71 -7.13 -2.73 3.36
N CYS A 72 -6.57 -2.15 4.41
CA CYS A 72 -6.93 -2.39 5.80
C CYS A 72 -7.21 -1.04 6.46
N THR A 73 -8.33 -0.91 7.17
CA THR A 73 -8.65 0.29 7.94
C THR A 73 -8.56 -0.04 9.43
N VAL A 74 -7.79 0.78 10.16
CA VAL A 74 -7.68 0.76 11.62
C VAL A 74 -8.32 2.03 12.15
N SER A 75 -9.19 1.90 13.13
CA SER A 75 -9.85 3.04 13.77
C SER A 75 -9.49 3.10 15.24
N ASP A 76 -9.17 4.29 15.73
CA ASP A 76 -9.09 4.57 17.16
C ASP A 76 -10.51 4.84 17.69
N PRO A 77 -11.08 3.96 18.53
CA PRO A 77 -12.45 4.13 19.02
C PRO A 77 -12.61 5.33 19.97
N VAL A 78 -11.51 5.87 20.52
CA VAL A 78 -11.55 7.01 21.45
C VAL A 78 -11.64 8.32 20.69
N SER A 79 -10.77 8.53 19.70
CA SER A 79 -10.72 9.78 18.92
C SER A 79 -11.62 9.76 17.68
N GLY A 80 -12.01 8.57 17.20
CA GLY A 80 -12.65 8.40 15.89
C GLY A 80 -11.70 8.54 14.70
N ALA A 81 -10.40 8.78 14.95
CA ALA A 81 -9.37 8.87 13.93
C ALA A 81 -9.12 7.51 13.28
N ASN A 82 -8.60 7.51 12.05
CA ASN A 82 -8.31 6.28 11.34
C ASN A 82 -7.00 6.29 10.55
N LEU A 83 -6.51 5.08 10.29
CA LEU A 83 -5.43 4.76 9.38
C LEU A 83 -5.96 3.82 8.32
N ILE A 84 -5.65 4.09 7.05
CA ILE A 84 -5.99 3.25 5.91
C ILE A 84 -4.68 2.79 5.29
N ALA A 85 -4.33 1.53 5.50
CA ALA A 85 -3.18 0.88 4.90
C ALA A 85 -3.56 0.19 3.59
N TYR A 86 -2.63 0.12 2.65
CA TYR A 86 -2.79 -0.57 1.37
C TYR A 86 -1.43 -1.10 0.88
N PRO A 87 -1.41 -2.18 0.08
CA PRO A 87 -0.17 -2.66 -0.52
C PRO A 87 0.31 -1.63 -1.56
N SER A 88 1.59 -1.25 -1.49
CA SER A 88 2.22 -0.38 -2.50
C SER A 88 2.59 -1.12 -3.78
N GLY A 89 2.50 -2.45 -3.77
CA GLY A 89 2.87 -3.31 -4.90
C GLY A 89 4.20 -4.03 -4.64
N ARG A 90 4.95 -4.34 -5.72
CA ARG A 90 6.26 -4.98 -5.60
C ARG A 90 7.35 -3.93 -5.42
N GLY A 91 7.81 -3.75 -4.20
CA GLY A 91 9.12 -3.17 -3.93
C GLY A 91 9.13 -2.02 -2.93
N ASP A 92 10.36 -1.62 -2.63
CA ASP A 92 10.71 -0.45 -1.86
C ASP A 92 10.81 0.74 -2.82
N GLY A 93 10.55 1.95 -2.34
CA GLY A 93 10.59 3.13 -3.21
C GLY A 93 10.08 4.39 -2.55
N SER A 94 10.09 5.46 -3.34
CA SER A 94 9.47 6.73 -3.00
C SER A 94 8.35 7.01 -3.98
N TYR A 95 7.20 7.46 -3.48
CA TYR A 95 6.00 7.62 -4.30
C TYR A 95 5.35 8.99 -4.08
N PRO A 96 4.96 9.72 -5.14
CA PRO A 96 4.29 11.00 -4.99
C PRO A 96 2.84 10.82 -4.54
N VAL A 97 2.33 11.87 -3.89
CA VAL A 97 0.90 11.98 -3.55
C VAL A 97 0.35 13.24 -4.20
N TRP A 98 -0.76 13.10 -4.91
CA TRP A 98 -1.46 14.19 -5.56
C TRP A 98 -2.73 14.56 -4.79
N ILE A 99 -2.97 15.85 -4.61
CA ILE A 99 -4.16 16.40 -3.98
C ILE A 99 -5.10 16.87 -5.09
N GLY A 100 -6.31 16.30 -5.14
CA GLY A 100 -7.36 16.76 -6.05
C GLY A 100 -8.25 17.79 -5.36
N ARG A 101 -8.45 18.95 -5.98
CA ARG A 101 -9.30 20.04 -5.46
C ARG A 101 -10.48 20.32 -6.36
N ASP A 102 -11.65 20.63 -5.80
CA ASP A 102 -12.80 21.09 -6.59
C ASP A 102 -12.60 22.53 -7.10
N ALA A 103 -13.57 23.04 -7.86
CA ALA A 103 -13.52 24.39 -8.42
C ALA A 103 -13.47 25.50 -7.35
N ASP A 104 -13.92 25.20 -6.13
CA ASP A 104 -13.91 26.11 -4.98
C ASP A 104 -12.60 25.99 -4.16
N GLY A 105 -11.71 25.06 -4.54
CA GLY A 105 -10.43 24.80 -3.88
C GLY A 105 -10.48 23.79 -2.74
N ALA A 106 -11.64 23.19 -2.45
CA ALA A 106 -11.80 22.18 -1.40
C ALA A 106 -11.14 20.86 -1.80
N VAL A 107 -10.48 20.18 -0.85
CA VAL A 107 -9.85 18.87 -1.11
C VAL A 107 -10.92 17.82 -1.31
N THR A 108 -10.95 17.21 -2.50
CA THR A 108 -11.89 16.14 -2.86
C THR A 108 -11.29 14.76 -2.66
N CYS A 109 -9.98 14.61 -2.89
CA CYS A 109 -9.30 13.32 -2.80
C CYS A 109 -7.78 13.47 -2.68
N LEU A 110 -7.14 12.36 -2.33
CA LEU A 110 -5.70 12.15 -2.44
C LEU A 110 -5.43 10.91 -3.31
N VAL A 111 -4.43 11.01 -4.18
CA VAL A 111 -3.96 9.90 -5.00
C VAL A 111 -2.50 9.65 -4.68
N ALA A 112 -2.21 8.56 -3.98
CA ALA A 112 -0.87 8.03 -3.91
C ALA A 112 -0.59 7.29 -5.21
N ASP A 113 0.37 7.79 -5.98
CA ASP A 113 0.74 7.25 -7.29
C ASP A 113 1.88 6.24 -7.12
N MET A 114 1.56 4.95 -7.30
CA MET A 114 2.54 3.87 -7.17
C MET A 114 3.44 3.74 -8.42
N LEU A 115 3.34 4.68 -9.37
CA LEU A 115 4.13 4.73 -10.61
C LEU A 115 3.95 3.49 -11.51
N VAL A 116 2.81 2.80 -11.37
CA VAL A 116 2.50 1.55 -12.09
C VAL A 116 2.08 1.82 -13.54
N LEU A 117 1.57 3.01 -13.84
CA LEU A 117 1.04 3.38 -15.15
C LEU A 117 2.07 4.08 -16.06
N HIS A 118 3.37 3.94 -15.76
CA HIS A 118 4.40 4.42 -16.68
C HIS A 118 4.23 3.71 -18.04
N ASP A 119 4.30 4.49 -19.13
CA ASP A 119 4.09 4.03 -20.52
C ASP A 119 2.69 3.48 -20.86
N ALA A 120 1.68 3.74 -20.03
CA ALA A 120 0.30 3.38 -20.36
C ALA A 120 -0.30 4.34 -21.39
N ASP A 121 -0.87 3.78 -22.46
CA ASP A 121 -1.68 4.56 -23.40
C ASP A 121 -2.95 5.06 -22.71
N THR A 122 -3.19 6.37 -22.79
CA THR A 122 -4.45 6.95 -22.34
C THR A 122 -5.57 6.55 -23.30
N LEU A 123 -6.55 5.80 -22.81
CA LEU A 123 -7.79 5.56 -23.53
C LEU A 123 -8.72 6.77 -23.38
N PRO A 124 -9.66 7.00 -24.34
CA PRO A 124 -10.71 8.00 -24.17
C PRO A 124 -11.43 7.82 -22.84
N PRO A 125 -11.87 8.89 -22.16
CA PRO A 125 -12.59 8.78 -20.89
C PRO A 125 -13.81 7.87 -21.05
N THR A 126 -13.80 6.71 -20.41
CA THR A 126 -15.00 5.88 -20.28
C THR A 126 -15.99 6.61 -19.38
N GLU A 127 -17.29 6.44 -19.60
CA GLU A 127 -18.31 7.00 -18.69
C GLU A 127 -17.96 6.69 -17.23
N ARG A 128 -18.20 7.67 -16.33
CA ARG A 128 -17.91 7.53 -14.90
C ARG A 128 -18.64 6.30 -14.35
N SER A 129 -17.90 5.21 -14.16
CA SER A 129 -18.40 4.04 -13.47
C SER A 129 -18.22 4.27 -11.97
N ALA A 130 -19.29 4.14 -11.19
CA ALA A 130 -19.22 4.08 -9.73
C ALA A 130 -18.47 2.83 -9.21
N THR A 131 -18.03 1.97 -10.12
CA THR A 131 -17.41 0.67 -9.85
C THR A 131 -15.91 0.83 -9.75
N CYS A 132 -15.36 0.53 -8.57
CA CYS A 132 -13.92 0.38 -8.38
C CYS A 132 -13.38 -0.74 -9.30
N LEU A 133 -12.17 -0.57 -9.82
CA LEU A 133 -11.47 -1.53 -10.67
C LEU A 133 -11.68 -2.97 -10.15
N SER A 134 -12.12 -3.87 -11.02
CA SER A 134 -12.09 -5.31 -10.72
C SER A 134 -10.67 -5.72 -10.37
N PRO A 135 -10.46 -6.64 -9.42
CA PRO A 135 -9.13 -7.14 -9.10
C PRO A 135 -8.44 -7.66 -10.36
N PHE A 136 -7.19 -7.24 -10.56
CA PHE A 136 -6.35 -7.81 -11.60
C PHE A 136 -6.19 -9.30 -11.33
N ALA A 137 -6.49 -10.14 -12.33
CA ALA A 137 -6.12 -11.55 -12.28
C ALA A 137 -4.60 -11.64 -12.13
N PRO A 138 -4.07 -12.37 -11.14
CA PRO A 138 -2.63 -12.44 -10.90
C PRO A 138 -1.93 -12.98 -12.15
N ARG A 139 -0.97 -12.21 -12.68
CA ARG A 139 -0.04 -12.74 -13.68
C ARG A 139 0.94 -13.67 -12.97
N VAL A 140 0.93 -14.92 -13.42
CA VAL A 140 1.87 -15.98 -13.07
C VAL A 140 3.17 -15.70 -13.84
N GLU A 141 4.24 -15.29 -13.13
CA GLU A 141 5.69 -15.16 -13.48
C GLU A 141 6.25 -13.80 -12.97
N ASP A 142 7.45 -13.59 -12.42
CA ASP A 142 8.55 -14.42 -11.89
C ASP A 142 9.68 -13.45 -11.43
N ARG A 143 10.49 -13.80 -10.42
CA ARG A 143 11.87 -13.27 -10.16
C ARG A 143 12.73 -14.28 -9.36
N ARG A 144 12.80 -15.53 -9.81
CA ARG A 144 13.70 -16.59 -9.29
C ARG A 144 15.20 -16.43 -9.59
N ASP A 145 15.71 -15.25 -9.94
CA ASP A 145 17.07 -15.16 -10.49
C ASP A 145 18.13 -14.68 -9.48
N ALA A 146 18.47 -15.60 -8.57
CA ALA A 146 19.86 -16.01 -8.38
C ALA A 146 19.85 -17.51 -8.00
N PRO A 147 20.30 -18.42 -8.88
CA PRO A 147 20.21 -19.86 -8.64
C PRO A 147 21.20 -20.29 -7.55
N PHE A 148 20.75 -21.19 -6.67
CA PHE A 148 21.61 -22.07 -5.88
C PHE A 148 22.64 -22.70 -6.82
N THR A 149 23.91 -22.36 -6.65
CA THR A 149 24.98 -22.75 -7.60
C THR A 149 25.38 -24.23 -7.47
N SER A 150 24.69 -25.00 -6.62
CA SER A 150 24.81 -26.45 -6.56
C SER A 150 23.50 -27.15 -6.16
N PRO A 151 23.22 -28.38 -6.65
CA PRO A 151 22.02 -29.13 -6.28
C PRO A 151 21.89 -29.43 -4.77
N GLY A 152 23.00 -29.52 -4.03
CA GLY A 152 22.97 -29.73 -2.57
C GLY A 152 22.42 -28.52 -1.82
N SER A 153 22.83 -27.31 -2.20
CA SER A 153 22.37 -26.07 -1.57
C SER A 153 20.87 -25.78 -1.76
N THR A 154 20.28 -26.23 -2.87
CA THR A 154 18.83 -26.09 -3.10
C THR A 154 18.02 -26.99 -2.18
N ILE A 155 18.50 -28.22 -1.96
CA ILE A 155 17.79 -29.20 -1.12
C ILE A 155 17.84 -28.76 0.35
N GLU A 156 19.00 -28.33 0.84
CA GLU A 156 19.14 -27.82 2.22
C GLU A 156 18.25 -26.60 2.49
N PHE A 157 18.13 -25.69 1.52
CA PHE A 157 17.26 -24.51 1.65
C PHE A 157 15.77 -24.88 1.68
N ILE A 158 15.36 -25.79 0.79
CA ILE A 158 13.96 -26.25 0.73
C ILE A 158 13.59 -27.00 2.00
N ASP A 159 14.47 -27.86 2.51
CA ASP A 159 14.21 -28.63 3.72
C ASP A 159 14.14 -27.72 4.96
N ALA A 160 15.00 -26.70 5.05
CA ALA A 160 14.94 -25.69 6.12
C ALA A 160 13.61 -24.90 6.10
N GLN A 161 13.18 -24.43 4.92
CA GLN A 161 11.90 -23.73 4.75
C GLN A 161 10.70 -24.60 5.13
N ILE A 162 10.73 -25.88 4.76
CA ILE A 162 9.66 -26.84 5.11
C ILE A 162 9.63 -27.07 6.62
N ALA A 163 10.80 -27.25 7.27
CA ALA A 163 10.88 -27.45 8.71
C ALA A 163 10.30 -26.26 9.49
N ASP A 164 10.70 -25.03 9.14
CA ASP A 164 10.21 -23.79 9.78
C ASP A 164 8.70 -23.63 9.63
N ILE A 165 8.16 -23.90 8.43
CA ILE A 165 6.71 -23.80 8.17
C ILE A 165 5.94 -24.86 8.96
N VAL A 166 6.50 -26.06 9.11
CA VAL A 166 5.87 -27.15 9.87
C VAL A 166 5.88 -26.83 11.36
N GLU A 167 7.00 -26.37 11.91
CA GLU A 167 7.13 -25.97 13.31
C GLU A 167 6.16 -24.82 13.65
N PHE A 168 6.15 -23.77 12.81
CA PHE A 168 5.22 -22.64 12.95
C PHE A 168 3.75 -23.08 12.94
N LYS A 169 3.36 -23.98 12.02
CA LYS A 169 1.99 -24.50 11.95
C LYS A 169 1.63 -25.40 13.14
N GLN A 170 2.58 -26.14 13.70
CA GLN A 170 2.34 -26.94 14.90
C GLN A 170 2.16 -26.04 16.12
N GLU A 171 2.94 -24.98 16.24
CA GLU A 171 2.82 -23.99 17.31
C GLU A 171 1.48 -23.24 17.25
N LEU A 172 1.03 -22.86 16.05
CA LEU A 172 -0.30 -22.27 15.85
C LEU A 172 -1.44 -23.26 16.22
N ARG A 173 -1.25 -24.55 15.96
CA ARG A 173 -2.24 -25.59 16.29
C ARG A 173 -2.28 -25.89 17.79
N SER A 174 -1.13 -25.86 18.49
CA SER A 174 -1.09 -26.08 19.94
C SER A 174 -1.68 -24.89 20.70
N ARG A 175 -1.43 -23.66 20.25
CA ARG A 175 -1.99 -22.42 20.82
C ARG A 175 -3.50 -22.27 20.62
N ARG A 176 -4.07 -22.88 19.58
CA ARG A 176 -5.53 -22.91 19.34
C ARG A 176 -6.28 -23.98 20.15
N ARG A 177 -5.57 -24.86 20.84
CA ARG A 177 -6.14 -26.03 21.52
C ARG A 177 -6.10 -25.94 23.06
N ASN A 178 -5.47 -24.90 23.60
CA ASN A 178 -5.56 -24.44 24.98
C ASN A 178 -6.40 -23.16 25.04
#